data_AF-A0A2V5NGH6-F1
#
_entry.id   AF-A0A2V5NGH6-F1
#
_cell.length_a   1.000
_cell.length_b   1.000
_cell.length_c   1.000
_cell.angle_alpha   90.00
_cell.angle_beta   90.00
_cell.angle_gamma   90.00
#
_symmetry.space_group_name_H-M   'P 1'
#
loop_
_entity.id
_entity.type
_entity.pdbx_description
1 polymer ?
#
loop_
_entity_poly.entity_id
_entity_poly.type
_entity_poly.pdbx_seq_one_letter_code
_entity_poly.pdbx_strand_id
1 'polypeptide(L)'
;MSESARSMILGPSVLYGVAAVALVLTIVRRPAKNSPDAIDTIIRLYLIGIAFQCLHFTEEYVTRFYVRAPEFLGLVAWPSEFFVIFNLVWIALWLFAAVGVKRGMRVAFFPLWFFAIGMVGNAIWHPLLCLATGGYFPGLFTSPFAGIIGVLLLSRLRRLTEPAAAPIQRD
;
A
#
# COMPACT_ATOMS: atom_id res chain seq x y z
N MET A 1 18.39 22.00 2.83
CA MET A 1 17.96 20.74 2.17
C MET A 1 17.96 20.99 0.67
N SER A 2 18.57 20.11 -0.15
CA SER A 2 18.55 20.27 -1.61
C SER A 2 17.12 20.13 -2.14
N GLU A 3 16.82 20.73 -3.30
CA GLU A 3 15.50 20.61 -3.93
C GLU A 3 15.13 19.15 -4.23
N SER A 4 16.12 18.35 -4.64
CA SER A 4 15.97 16.91 -4.83
C SER A 4 15.56 16.20 -3.53
N ALA A 5 16.25 16.46 -2.41
CA ALA A 5 15.88 15.89 -1.12
C ALA A 5 14.48 16.34 -0.66
N ARG A 6 14.13 17.61 -0.89
CA ARG A 6 12.78 18.13 -0.63
C ARG A 6 11.73 17.37 -1.44
N SER A 7 11.98 17.13 -2.72
CA SER A 7 11.06 16.39 -3.59
C SER A 7 10.89 14.92 -3.17
N MET A 8 11.99 14.25 -2.81
CA MET A 8 11.96 12.86 -2.32
C MET A 8 11.19 12.68 -1.00
N ILE A 9 11.12 13.73 -0.17
CA ILE A 9 10.38 13.71 1.09
C ILE A 9 8.92 14.13 0.89
N LEU A 10 8.68 15.25 0.19
CA LEU A 10 7.33 15.80 0.06
C LEU A 10 6.49 15.06 -0.98
N GLY A 11 7.12 14.56 -2.04
CA GLY A 11 6.42 13.94 -3.15
C GLY A 11 5.63 12.68 -2.73
N PRO A 12 6.24 11.74 -1.97
CA PRO A 12 5.53 10.57 -1.44
C PRO A 12 4.64 10.87 -0.21
N SER A 13 4.38 12.12 0.15
CA SER A 13 3.75 12.49 1.44
C SER A 13 2.37 11.88 1.68
N VAL A 14 1.60 11.60 0.62
CA VAL A 14 0.33 10.86 0.72
C VAL A 14 0.53 9.50 1.40
N LEU A 15 1.65 8.83 1.14
CA LEU A 15 1.99 7.56 1.77
C LEU A 15 2.24 7.69 3.27
N TYR A 16 2.64 8.86 3.78
CA TYR A 16 2.75 9.08 5.23
C TYR A 16 1.37 9.05 5.90
N GLY A 17 0.36 9.63 5.25
CA GLY A 17 -1.03 9.52 5.70
C GLY A 17 -1.54 8.08 5.69
N VAL A 18 -1.27 7.33 4.62
CA VAL A 18 -1.62 5.92 4.52
C VAL A 18 -0.92 5.09 5.60
N ALA A 19 0.36 5.35 5.85
CA ALA A 19 1.12 4.71 6.92
C ALA A 19 0.55 5.03 8.30
N ALA A 20 0.17 6.28 8.56
CA ALA A 20 -0.48 6.65 9.82
C ALA A 20 -1.80 5.89 10.03
N VAL A 21 -2.65 5.80 8.99
CA VAL A 21 -3.90 5.02 9.07
C VAL A 21 -3.63 3.54 9.31
N ALA A 22 -2.68 2.94 8.57
CA ALA A 22 -2.30 1.54 8.75
C ALA A 22 -1.74 1.26 10.16
N LEU A 23 -0.98 2.19 10.72
CA LEU A 23 -0.45 2.10 12.08
C LEU A 23 -1.57 2.16 13.10
N VAL A 24 -2.49 3.11 12.96
CA VAL A 24 -3.69 3.22 13.82
C VAL A 24 -4.49 1.92 13.77
N LEU A 25 -4.78 1.39 12.58
CA LEU A 25 -5.50 0.12 12.41
C LEU A 25 -4.77 -1.05 13.10
N THR A 26 -3.45 -1.08 13.05
CA THR A 26 -2.63 -2.12 13.71
C THR A 26 -2.70 -2.01 15.23
N ILE A 27 -2.78 -0.80 15.77
CA ILE A 27 -2.87 -0.52 17.22
C ILE A 27 -4.29 -0.78 17.75
N VAL A 28 -5.32 -0.38 17.02
CA VAL A 28 -6.72 -0.45 17.49
C VAL A 28 -7.41 -1.77 17.12
N ARG A 29 -6.82 -2.58 16.24
CA ARG A 29 -7.33 -3.91 15.90
C ARG A 29 -6.34 -5.01 16.31
N ARG A 30 -6.87 -6.17 16.67
CA ARG A 30 -6.10 -7.38 17.01
C ARG A 30 -6.50 -8.52 16.09
N PRO A 31 -5.59 -9.45 15.77
CA PRO A 31 -5.97 -10.68 15.09
C PRO A 31 -7.02 -11.41 15.92
N ALA A 32 -8.19 -11.67 15.34
CA ALA A 32 -9.20 -12.50 16.00
C ALA A 32 -8.70 -13.95 16.13
N LYS A 33 -9.41 -14.78 16.87
CA LYS A 33 -9.15 -16.23 16.87
C LYS A 33 -9.56 -16.79 15.50
N ASN A 34 -8.58 -16.94 14.61
CA ASN A 34 -8.80 -17.31 13.21
C ASN A 34 -8.36 -18.74 12.94
N SER A 35 -9.01 -19.41 11.98
CA SER A 35 -8.52 -20.68 11.46
C SER A 35 -7.26 -20.46 10.60
N PRO A 36 -6.33 -21.43 10.57
CA PRO A 36 -5.19 -21.42 9.65
C PRO A 36 -5.62 -21.20 8.19
N ASP A 37 -6.75 -21.75 7.76
CA ASP A 37 -7.28 -21.60 6.41
C ASP A 37 -7.64 -20.16 6.05
N ALA A 38 -8.17 -19.38 7.01
CA ALA A 38 -8.49 -17.97 6.80
C ALA A 38 -7.21 -17.14 6.62
N ILE A 39 -6.16 -17.45 7.41
CA ILE A 39 -4.83 -16.85 7.26
C ILE A 39 -4.21 -17.21 5.91
N ASP A 40 -4.26 -18.48 5.50
CA ASP A 40 -3.69 -18.89 4.22
C ASP A 40 -4.42 -18.26 3.03
N THR A 41 -5.74 -18.12 3.12
CA THR A 41 -6.54 -17.46 2.08
C THR A 41 -6.14 -16.00 1.92
N ILE A 42 -5.99 -15.26 3.03
CA ILE A 42 -5.62 -13.83 2.96
C ILE A 42 -4.19 -13.66 2.44
N ILE A 43 -3.27 -14.56 2.81
CA ILE A 43 -1.88 -14.52 2.35
C ILE A 43 -1.79 -14.82 0.87
N ARG A 44 -2.55 -15.79 0.33
CA ARG A 44 -2.58 -16.04 -1.12
C ARG A 44 -3.03 -14.80 -1.87
N LEU A 45 -4.13 -14.18 -1.43
CA LEU A 45 -4.63 -12.94 -2.04
C LEU A 45 -3.60 -11.80 -1.93
N TYR A 46 -2.91 -11.71 -0.80
CA TYR A 46 -1.88 -10.71 -0.58
C TYR A 46 -0.65 -10.89 -1.47
N LEU A 47 -0.18 -12.14 -1.65
CA LEU A 47 0.91 -12.45 -2.57
C LEU A 47 0.54 -12.18 -4.04
N ILE A 48 -0.71 -12.47 -4.43
CA ILE A 48 -1.24 -12.06 -5.75
C ILE A 48 -1.22 -10.54 -5.86
N GLY A 49 -1.64 -9.83 -4.81
CA GLY A 49 -1.53 -8.37 -4.73
C GLY A 49 -0.09 -7.89 -4.94
N ILE A 50 0.89 -8.46 -4.25
CA ILE A 50 2.30 -8.09 -4.39
C ILE A 50 2.77 -8.32 -5.84
N ALA A 51 2.36 -9.40 -6.49
CA ALA A 51 2.66 -9.61 -7.91
C ALA A 51 2.07 -8.49 -8.80
N PHE A 52 0.83 -8.06 -8.54
CA PHE A 52 0.24 -6.91 -9.22
C PHE A 52 0.95 -5.60 -8.89
N GLN A 53 1.44 -5.43 -7.67
CA GLN A 53 2.25 -4.27 -7.30
C GLN A 53 3.59 -4.25 -8.06
N CYS A 54 4.20 -5.41 -8.31
CA CYS A 54 5.38 -5.48 -9.19
C CYS A 54 5.04 -5.05 -10.63
N LEU A 55 3.90 -5.49 -11.18
CA LEU A 55 3.43 -5.05 -12.50
C LEU A 55 3.16 -3.55 -12.52
N HIS A 56 2.53 -3.03 -11.47
CA HIS A 56 2.21 -1.62 -11.33
C HIS A 56 3.46 -0.74 -11.25
N PHE A 57 4.39 -1.10 -10.37
CA PHE A 57 5.72 -0.48 -10.30
C PHE A 57 6.46 -0.56 -11.64
N THR A 58 6.34 -1.67 -12.37
CA THR A 58 6.96 -1.82 -13.70
C THR A 58 6.37 -0.84 -14.71
N GLU A 59 5.04 -0.72 -14.78
CA GLU A 59 4.38 0.27 -15.62
C GLU A 59 4.83 1.68 -15.27
N GLU A 60 4.79 2.05 -13.99
CA GLU A 60 5.21 3.34 -13.49
C GLU A 60 6.68 3.65 -13.84
N TYR A 61 7.58 2.68 -13.70
CA TYR A 61 8.98 2.83 -14.04
C TYR A 61 9.18 3.07 -15.54
N VAL A 62 8.62 2.19 -16.38
CA VAL A 62 8.76 2.27 -17.85
C VAL A 62 8.14 3.55 -18.40
N THR A 63 7.04 4.02 -17.80
CA THR A 63 6.35 5.25 -18.22
C THR A 63 6.78 6.50 -17.43
N ARG A 64 7.86 6.40 -16.65
CA ARG A 64 8.55 7.50 -15.97
C ARG A 64 7.68 8.26 -14.95
N PHE A 65 6.92 7.55 -14.12
CA PHE A 65 6.17 8.13 -12.99
C PHE A 65 7.07 8.97 -12.08
N TYR A 66 8.30 8.52 -11.82
CA TYR A 66 9.28 9.23 -10.98
C TYR A 66 9.72 10.61 -11.53
N VAL A 67 9.37 10.92 -12.79
CA VAL A 67 9.50 12.25 -13.39
C VAL A 67 8.14 12.96 -13.37
N ARG A 68 7.11 12.31 -13.92
CA ARG A 68 5.80 12.94 -14.18
C ARG A 68 5.02 13.26 -12.91
N ALA A 69 5.10 12.44 -11.86
CA ALA A 69 4.39 12.66 -10.62
C ALA A 69 4.98 13.82 -9.79
N PRO A 70 6.31 13.91 -9.59
CA PRO A 70 6.90 15.11 -8.99
C PRO A 70 6.56 16.39 -9.76
N GLU A 71 6.69 16.38 -11.09
CA GLU A 71 6.40 17.54 -11.93
C GLU A 71 4.95 17.99 -11.79
N PHE A 72 4.00 17.04 -11.75
CA PHE A 72 2.58 17.35 -11.50
C PHE A 72 2.35 18.04 -10.15
N LEU A 73 3.16 17.70 -9.13
CA LEU A 73 3.12 18.34 -7.80
C LEU A 73 3.95 19.63 -7.71
N GLY A 74 4.53 20.09 -8.82
CA GLY A 74 5.43 21.26 -8.84
C GLY A 74 6.78 20.99 -8.17
N LEU A 75 7.22 19.73 -8.15
CA LEU A 75 8.48 19.28 -7.57
C LEU A 75 9.45 18.82 -8.67
N VAL A 76 10.74 18.80 -8.33
CA VAL A 76 11.77 18.27 -9.24
C VAL A 76 11.68 16.74 -9.35
N ALA A 77 11.98 16.20 -10.52
CA ALA A 77 11.99 14.75 -10.76
C ALA A 77 12.86 14.00 -9.74
N TRP A 78 12.41 12.81 -9.34
CA TRP A 78 13.19 11.96 -8.47
C TRP A 78 14.29 11.23 -9.25
N PRO A 79 15.44 10.93 -8.63
CA PRO A 79 16.37 9.96 -9.20
C PRO A 79 15.68 8.59 -9.39
N SER A 80 15.95 7.92 -10.50
CA SER A 80 15.40 6.58 -10.76
C SER A 80 15.80 5.58 -9.67
N GLU A 81 17.01 5.69 -9.14
CA GLU A 81 17.53 4.85 -8.07
C GLU A 81 16.69 5.00 -6.81
N PHE A 82 16.30 6.23 -6.45
CA PHE A 82 15.42 6.47 -5.32
C PHE A 82 14.08 5.79 -5.52
N PHE A 83 13.45 5.97 -6.68
CA PHE A 83 12.14 5.37 -6.97
C PHE A 83 12.19 3.84 -6.93
N VAL A 84 13.23 3.23 -7.50
CA VAL A 84 13.44 1.78 -7.49
C VAL A 84 13.69 1.27 -6.08
N ILE A 85 14.65 1.85 -5.34
CA ILE A 85 14.99 1.43 -3.97
C ILE A 85 13.78 1.57 -3.06
N PHE A 86 13.06 2.69 -3.15
CA PHE A 86 11.86 2.94 -2.35
C PHE A 86 10.81 1.84 -2.54
N ASN A 87 10.51 1.47 -3.80
CA ASN A 87 9.55 0.42 -4.09
C ASN A 87 10.05 -0.97 -3.67
N LEU A 88 11.31 -1.30 -3.93
CA LEU A 88 11.87 -2.60 -3.55
C LEU A 88 11.92 -2.80 -2.03
N VAL A 89 12.20 -1.75 -1.26
CA VAL A 89 12.14 -1.79 0.21
C VAL A 89 10.73 -2.14 0.69
N TRP A 90 9.70 -1.49 0.13
CA TRP A 90 8.32 -1.81 0.50
C TRP A 90 7.91 -3.21 0.08
N ILE A 91 8.28 -3.66 -1.13
CA ILE A 91 8.04 -5.04 -1.58
C ILE A 91 8.68 -6.05 -0.63
N ALA A 92 9.92 -5.83 -0.20
CA ALA A 92 10.58 -6.69 0.78
C ALA A 92 9.85 -6.70 2.12
N LEU A 93 9.46 -5.53 2.65
CA LEU A 93 8.68 -5.43 3.89
C LEU A 93 7.34 -6.15 3.78
N TRP A 94 6.68 -6.08 2.63
CA TRP A 94 5.42 -6.77 2.39
C TRP A 94 5.58 -8.29 2.35
N LEU A 95 6.65 -8.80 1.75
CA LEU A 95 6.97 -10.24 1.79
C LEU A 95 7.27 -10.72 3.22
N PHE A 96 8.05 -9.95 4.00
CA PHE A 96 8.29 -10.28 5.41
C PHE A 96 7.00 -10.23 6.24
N ALA A 97 6.09 -9.32 5.93
CA ALA A 97 4.80 -9.25 6.59
C ALA A 97 3.95 -10.51 6.34
N ALA A 98 3.98 -11.09 5.13
CA ALA A 98 3.30 -12.36 4.85
C ALA A 98 3.81 -13.48 5.77
N VAL A 99 5.14 -13.58 5.97
CA VAL A 99 5.75 -14.54 6.90
C VAL A 99 5.36 -14.24 8.35
N GLY A 100 5.42 -12.97 8.75
CA GLY A 100 5.07 -12.54 10.11
C GLY A 100 3.62 -12.85 10.47
N VAL A 101 2.68 -12.66 9.54
CA VAL A 101 1.26 -13.01 9.75
C VAL A 101 1.06 -14.51 9.93
N LYS A 102 1.76 -15.36 9.16
CA LYS A 102 1.75 -16.83 9.41
C LYS A 102 2.26 -17.20 10.80
N ARG A 103 3.21 -16.43 11.32
CA ARG A 103 3.78 -16.62 12.66
C ARG A 103 2.95 -15.95 13.77
N GLY A 104 1.79 -15.39 13.45
CA GLY A 104 0.92 -14.70 14.43
C GLY A 104 1.48 -13.37 14.94
N MET A 105 2.47 -12.78 14.24
CA MET A 105 3.08 -11.53 14.65
C MET A 105 2.14 -10.35 14.38
N ARG A 106 1.64 -9.73 15.45
CA ARG A 106 0.72 -8.59 15.34
C ARG A 106 1.30 -7.42 14.53
N VAL A 107 2.58 -7.13 14.68
CA VAL A 107 3.25 -6.02 13.96
C VAL A 107 3.24 -6.23 12.44
N ALA A 108 3.16 -7.48 11.97
CA ALA A 108 3.12 -7.79 10.54
C ALA A 108 1.80 -7.37 9.87
N PHE A 109 0.77 -7.00 10.64
CA PHE A 109 -0.44 -6.40 10.09
C PHE A 109 -0.24 -4.96 9.61
N PHE A 110 0.77 -4.23 10.11
CA PHE A 110 1.03 -2.87 9.66
C PHE A 110 1.34 -2.78 8.15
N PRO A 111 2.35 -3.50 7.62
CA PRO A 111 2.62 -3.45 6.19
C PRO A 111 1.46 -4.01 5.36
N LEU A 112 0.68 -4.95 5.91
CA LEU A 112 -0.48 -5.55 5.26
C LEU A 112 -1.64 -4.55 5.10
N TRP A 113 -1.95 -3.78 6.14
CA TRP A 113 -2.90 -2.66 6.06
C TRP A 113 -2.40 -1.57 5.13
N PHE A 114 -1.14 -1.19 5.26
CA PHE A 114 -0.50 -0.17 4.43
C PHE A 114 -0.61 -0.53 2.94
N PHE A 115 -0.29 -1.77 2.60
CA PHE A 115 -0.42 -2.30 1.24
C PHE A 115 -1.87 -2.22 0.72
N ALA A 116 -2.82 -2.75 1.48
CA ALA A 116 -4.20 -2.83 1.05
C ALA A 116 -4.83 -1.45 0.84
N ILE A 117 -4.54 -0.49 1.74
CA ILE A 117 -5.00 0.91 1.58
C ILE A 117 -4.28 1.58 0.41
N GLY A 118 -2.96 1.38 0.29
CA GLY A 118 -2.14 1.95 -0.78
C GLY A 118 -2.64 1.54 -2.17
N MET A 119 -2.98 0.27 -2.38
CA MET A 119 -3.52 -0.19 -3.66
C MET A 119 -4.87 0.45 -4.01
N VAL A 120 -5.76 0.62 -3.03
CA VAL A 120 -7.02 1.35 -3.24
C VAL A 120 -6.75 2.81 -3.54
N GLY A 121 -5.80 3.43 -2.82
CA GLY A 121 -5.37 4.80 -3.07
C GLY A 121 -4.85 4.99 -4.50
N ASN A 122 -3.97 4.11 -4.98
CA ASN A 122 -3.47 4.12 -6.35
C ASN A 122 -4.61 4.00 -7.37
N ALA A 123 -5.51 3.04 -7.18
CA ALA A 123 -6.66 2.84 -8.07
C ALA A 123 -7.59 4.06 -8.20
N ILE A 124 -7.57 4.95 -7.21
CA ILE A 124 -8.29 6.23 -7.26
C ILE A 124 -7.38 7.33 -7.87
N TRP A 125 -6.12 7.39 -7.44
CA TRP A 125 -5.19 8.44 -7.78
C TRP A 125 -4.84 8.49 -9.27
N HIS A 126 -4.52 7.35 -9.90
CA HIS A 126 -4.11 7.34 -11.31
C HIS A 126 -5.22 7.77 -12.28
N PRO A 127 -6.48 7.32 -12.14
CA PRO A 127 -7.57 7.87 -12.93
C PRO A 127 -7.76 9.37 -12.74
N LEU A 128 -7.67 9.88 -11.51
CA LEU A 128 -7.77 11.32 -11.25
C LEU A 128 -6.64 12.12 -11.92
N LEU A 129 -5.42 11.61 -11.90
CA LEU A 129 -4.29 12.21 -12.61
C LEU A 129 -4.48 12.21 -14.13
N CYS A 130 -5.06 11.14 -14.69
CA CYS A 130 -5.37 11.11 -16.12
C CYS A 130 -6.43 12.15 -16.50
N LEU A 131 -7.47 12.29 -15.67
CA LEU A 131 -8.49 13.33 -15.86
C LEU A 131 -7.88 14.73 -15.73
N ALA A 132 -7.02 14.97 -14.75
CA ALA A 132 -6.38 16.26 -14.51
C ALA A 132 -5.38 16.66 -15.60
N THR A 133 -4.71 15.68 -16.23
CA THR A 133 -3.70 15.92 -17.27
C THR A 133 -4.25 15.78 -18.69
N GLY A 134 -5.51 15.38 -18.86
CA GLY A 134 -6.16 15.21 -20.16
C GLY A 134 -5.56 14.09 -21.02
N GLY A 135 -4.84 13.14 -20.42
CA GLY A 135 -4.13 12.10 -21.14
C GLY A 135 -3.70 10.94 -20.25
N TYR A 136 -2.94 10.01 -20.82
CA TYR A 136 -2.43 8.88 -20.06
C TYR A 136 -1.42 9.33 -19.00
N PHE A 137 -1.64 8.91 -17.76
CA PHE A 137 -0.71 9.06 -16.65
C PHE A 137 -0.16 7.68 -16.22
N PRO A 138 1.14 7.56 -15.90
CA PRO A 138 1.76 6.30 -15.49
C PRO A 138 1.00 5.62 -14.37
N GLY A 139 0.72 4.32 -14.50
CA GLY A 139 0.03 3.50 -13.51
C GLY A 139 -1.47 3.35 -13.74
N LEU A 140 -2.05 4.02 -14.74
CA LEU A 140 -3.48 3.91 -15.06
C LEU A 140 -3.91 2.49 -15.43
N PHE A 141 -3.09 1.74 -16.16
CA PHE A 141 -3.53 0.45 -16.70
C PHE A 141 -3.57 -0.63 -15.62
N THR A 142 -2.56 -0.67 -14.75
CA THR A 142 -2.45 -1.69 -13.68
C THR A 142 -3.19 -1.33 -12.40
N SER A 143 -3.33 -0.05 -12.06
CA SER A 143 -3.88 0.36 -10.76
C SER A 143 -5.33 -0.06 -10.50
N PRO A 144 -6.27 -0.14 -11.47
CA PRO A 144 -7.63 -0.62 -11.19
C PRO A 144 -7.65 -2.07 -10.70
N PHE A 145 -6.81 -2.92 -11.28
CA PHE A 145 -6.69 -4.33 -10.87
C PHE A 145 -6.10 -4.44 -9.46
N ALA A 146 -5.06 -3.65 -9.16
CA ALA A 146 -4.52 -3.54 -7.81
C ALA A 146 -5.60 -3.06 -6.81
N GLY A 147 -6.41 -2.08 -7.20
CA GLY A 147 -7.53 -1.57 -6.40
C GLY A 147 -8.56 -2.63 -6.02
N ILE A 148 -8.97 -3.47 -6.98
CA ILE A 148 -9.90 -4.59 -6.72
C ILE A 148 -9.31 -5.52 -5.65
N ILE A 149 -8.04 -5.92 -5.80
CA ILE A 149 -7.36 -6.76 -4.80
C ILE A 149 -7.29 -6.03 -3.44
N GLY A 150 -7.07 -4.72 -3.45
CA GLY A 150 -6.98 -3.89 -2.26
C GLY A 150 -8.29 -3.88 -1.48
N VAL A 151 -9.41 -3.66 -2.16
CA VAL A 151 -10.75 -3.72 -1.55
C VAL A 151 -11.04 -5.11 -0.97
N LEU A 152 -10.69 -6.17 -1.70
CA LEU A 152 -10.84 -7.54 -1.22
C LEU A 152 -9.99 -7.80 0.03
N LEU A 153 -8.73 -7.35 0.04
CA LEU A 153 -7.84 -7.46 1.19
C LEU A 153 -8.39 -6.69 2.39
N LEU A 154 -8.81 -5.43 2.22
CA LEU A 154 -9.39 -4.63 3.31
C LEU A 154 -10.64 -5.29 3.92
N SER A 155 -11.52 -5.82 3.07
CA SER A 155 -12.73 -6.54 3.50
C SER A 155 -12.37 -7.79 4.31
N ARG A 156 -11.39 -8.58 3.85
CA ARG A 156 -10.93 -9.79 4.54
C ARG A 156 -10.19 -9.45 5.83
N LEU A 157 -9.31 -8.44 5.83
CA LEU A 157 -8.55 -8.00 7.00
C LEU A 157 -9.47 -7.49 8.10
N ARG A 158 -10.53 -6.76 7.73
CA ARG A 158 -11.54 -6.28 8.69
C ARG A 158 -12.26 -7.44 9.37
N ARG A 159 -12.46 -8.57 8.69
CA ARG A 159 -13.05 -9.80 9.27
C ARG A 159 -12.03 -10.60 10.08
N LEU A 160 -10.77 -10.60 9.65
CA LEU A 160 -9.66 -11.30 10.30
C LEU A 160 -9.21 -10.66 11.61
N THR A 161 -9.59 -9.40 11.82
CA THR A 161 -9.19 -8.62 12.99
C THR A 161 -10.41 -8.09 13.71
N GLU A 162 -10.33 -7.97 15.03
CA GLU A 162 -11.38 -7.44 15.90
C GLU A 162 -10.90 -6.17 16.62
N PRO A 163 -11.82 -5.29 17.07
CA PRO A 163 -11.44 -4.14 17.89
C PRO A 163 -10.69 -4.57 19.16
N ALA A 164 -9.58 -3.90 19.47
CA ALA A 164 -8.76 -4.21 20.64
C ALA A 164 -9.47 -3.95 21.98
N ALA A 165 -10.53 -3.13 21.98
CA ALA A 165 -11.41 -2.89 23.11
C ALA A 165 -12.75 -3.60 22.87
N ALA A 166 -12.93 -4.78 23.46
CA ALA A 166 -14.28 -5.21 23.79
C ALA A 166 -14.78 -4.33 24.95
N PRO A 167 -16.05 -3.90 24.99
CA PRO A 167 -16.58 -3.24 26.17
C PRO A 167 -16.41 -4.19 27.36
N ILE A 168 -15.87 -3.67 28.46
CA ILE A 168 -16.00 -4.35 29.74
C ILE A 168 -17.50 -4.41 30.00
N GLN A 169 -18.13 -5.58 29.83
CA GLN A 169 -19.42 -5.85 30.45
C GLN A 169 -19.15 -5.76 31.95
N ARG A 170 -19.58 -4.65 32.55
CA ARG A 170 -19.70 -4.56 34.00
C ARG A 170 -21.02 -5.24 34.33
N ASP A 171 -20.91 -6.37 35.03
CA ASP A 171 -22.04 -7.06 35.66
C ASP A 171 -22.74 -6.15 36.69
#